data_AF-Q90XX2-F1
#
_entry.id   AF-Q90XX2-F1
#
_cell.length_a   1.000
_cell.length_b   1.000
_cell.length_c   1.000
_cell.angle_alpha   90.00
_cell.angle_beta   90.00
_cell.angle_gamma   90.00
#
_symmetry.space_group_name_H-M   'P 1'
#
loop_
_entity.id
_entity.type
_entity.pdbx_description
1 polymer ?
#
loop_
_entity_poly.entity_id
_entity_poly.type
_entity_poly.pdbx_seq_one_letter_code
_entity_poly.pdbx_strand_id
1 'polypeptide(L)'
;MNIFLLSVLLALLPNVLNAWVEQTPRTATKETGGSLTINCVVRNARCALLRTDWYRTKLDSTNEQTISIGGRYVETVDLGSKSFSLRISDLRVEDSGTYKCGAFSFMVYGLSCYGGVWWGAGTVLTVKPGVQPSPPVISLLYSATEEQRGNGFVQLICLISGYY
;
A
#
# COMPACT_ATOMS: atom_id res chain seq x y z
N MET A 1 6.47 8.05 52.46
CA MET A 1 5.27 7.24 52.20
C MET A 1 4.33 8.04 51.30
N ASN A 2 4.63 8.14 49.99
CA ASN A 2 3.80 8.94 49.06
C ASN A 2 3.97 8.55 47.59
N ILE A 3 5.11 7.93 47.23
CA ILE A 3 5.39 7.43 45.87
C ILE A 3 4.64 6.12 45.55
N PHE A 4 4.45 5.26 46.55
CA PHE A 4 3.66 4.03 46.41
C PHE A 4 2.16 4.31 46.25
N LEU A 5 1.63 5.37 46.89
CA LEU A 5 0.24 5.79 46.71
C LEU A 5 -0.01 6.36 45.30
N LEU A 6 0.93 7.11 44.74
CA LEU A 6 0.80 7.68 43.40
C LEU A 6 0.84 6.60 42.29
N SER A 7 1.71 5.60 42.44
CA SER A 7 1.81 4.46 41.50
C SER A 7 0.60 3.53 41.57
N VAL A 8 0.05 3.30 42.77
CA VAL A 8 -1.21 2.57 42.95
C VAL A 8 -2.40 3.37 42.39
N LEU A 9 -2.42 4.70 42.55
CA LEU A 9 -3.47 5.56 42.00
C LEU A 9 -3.47 5.57 40.46
N LEU A 10 -2.28 5.58 39.82
CA LEU A 10 -2.15 5.44 38.36
C LEU A 10 -2.54 4.04 37.86
N ALA A 11 -2.36 2.99 38.66
CA ALA A 11 -2.80 1.62 38.33
C ALA A 11 -4.31 1.38 38.59
N LEU A 12 -4.95 2.22 39.42
CA LEU A 12 -6.38 2.21 39.72
C LEU A 12 -7.20 3.14 38.81
N LEU A 13 -6.56 4.02 38.04
CA LEU A 13 -7.23 4.63 36.90
C LEU A 13 -7.57 3.50 35.94
N PRO A 14 -8.84 3.35 35.52
CA PRO A 14 -9.15 2.38 34.48
C PRO A 14 -8.24 2.69 33.31
N ASN A 15 -7.36 1.75 32.94
CA ASN A 15 -6.57 1.85 31.73
C ASN A 15 -7.56 2.20 30.62
N VAL A 16 -7.55 3.46 30.19
CA VAL A 16 -8.38 3.92 29.09
C VAL A 16 -7.71 3.30 27.87
N LEU A 17 -8.07 2.05 27.59
CA LEU A 17 -7.63 1.30 26.45
C LEU A 17 -8.26 1.98 25.24
N ASN A 18 -7.59 3.03 24.75
CA ASN A 18 -7.94 3.66 23.50
C ASN A 18 -7.77 2.60 22.41
N ALA A 19 -8.82 2.32 21.66
CA ALA A 19 -8.70 1.45 20.50
C ALA A 19 -7.82 2.14 19.43
N TRP A 20 -7.33 1.38 18.46
CA TRP A 20 -6.65 1.96 17.30
C TRP A 20 -6.75 1.01 16.12
N VAL A 21 -6.41 1.50 14.93
CA VAL A 21 -6.36 0.67 13.73
C VAL A 21 -4.91 0.34 13.39
N GLU A 22 -4.60 -0.95 13.37
CA GLU A 22 -3.39 -1.47 12.79
C GLU A 22 -3.60 -1.64 11.28
N GLN A 23 -2.93 -0.82 10.48
CA GLN A 23 -3.00 -0.87 9.01
C GLN A 23 -1.69 -1.40 8.44
N THR A 24 -1.78 -2.40 7.55
CA THR A 24 -0.63 -3.05 6.91
C THR A 24 -0.87 -3.28 5.41
N PRO A 25 0.15 -3.18 4.55
CA PRO A 25 1.52 -2.73 4.86
C PRO A 25 1.59 -1.21 5.07
N ARG A 26 2.71 -0.69 5.61
CA ARG A 26 2.97 0.77 5.67
C ARG A 26 3.44 1.35 4.34
N THR A 27 4.18 0.54 3.59
CA THR A 27 4.69 0.88 2.27
C THR A 27 4.60 -0.33 1.37
N ALA A 28 4.26 -0.13 0.11
CA ALA A 28 4.24 -1.16 -0.89
C ALA A 28 4.74 -0.61 -2.23
N THR A 29 5.59 -1.39 -2.90
CA THR A 29 5.97 -1.14 -4.29
C THR A 29 5.45 -2.30 -5.12
N LYS A 30 4.72 -1.99 -6.19
CA LYS A 30 4.10 -2.96 -7.09
C LYS A 30 4.34 -2.56 -8.54
N GLU A 31 4.22 -3.51 -9.45
CA GLU A 31 4.25 -3.25 -10.89
C GLU A 31 2.84 -3.05 -11.44
N THR A 32 2.72 -2.38 -12.59
CA THR A 32 1.47 -2.22 -13.32
C THR A 32 0.85 -3.58 -13.67
N GLY A 33 -0.49 -3.69 -13.60
CA GLY A 33 -1.23 -4.94 -13.77
C GLY A 33 -1.23 -5.85 -12.54
N GLY A 34 -0.40 -5.55 -11.53
CA GLY A 34 -0.34 -6.27 -10.27
C GLY A 34 -1.55 -6.04 -9.36
N SER A 35 -1.44 -6.50 -8.10
CA SER A 35 -2.44 -6.24 -7.07
C SER A 35 -1.83 -5.93 -5.70
N LEU A 36 -2.57 -5.18 -4.89
CA LEU A 36 -2.26 -4.87 -3.50
C LEU A 36 -3.44 -5.27 -2.63
N THR A 37 -3.18 -5.82 -1.45
CA THR A 37 -4.18 -5.94 -0.39
C THR A 37 -3.70 -5.16 0.82
N ILE A 38 -4.51 -4.22 1.28
CA ILE A 38 -4.29 -3.44 2.49
C ILE A 38 -5.21 -4.00 3.57
N ASN A 39 -4.66 -4.37 4.72
CA ASN A 39 -5.40 -4.92 5.84
C ASN A 39 -5.50 -3.90 6.96
N CYS A 40 -6.66 -3.83 7.61
CA CYS A 40 -6.93 -3.00 8.77
C CYS A 40 -7.57 -3.84 9.87
N VAL A 41 -7.02 -3.76 11.08
CA VAL A 41 -7.52 -4.47 12.26
C VAL A 41 -7.73 -3.48 13.39
N VAL A 42 -8.94 -3.43 13.95
CA VAL A 42 -9.22 -2.62 15.14
C VAL A 42 -8.73 -3.36 16.38
N ARG A 43 -7.69 -2.81 17.02
CA ARG A 43 -7.11 -3.34 18.26
C ARG A 43 -7.74 -2.64 19.46
N ASN A 44 -7.83 -3.37 20.57
CA ASN A 44 -8.29 -2.87 21.87
C ASN A 44 -9.71 -2.26 21.88
N ALA A 45 -10.52 -2.53 20.84
CA ALA A 45 -11.94 -2.20 20.83
C ALA A 45 -12.74 -3.29 21.53
N ARG A 46 -13.53 -2.91 22.55
CA ARG A 46 -14.48 -3.82 23.20
C ARG A 46 -15.82 -3.88 22.47
N CYS A 47 -16.21 -2.79 21.79
CA CYS A 47 -17.46 -2.73 21.04
C CYS A 47 -17.30 -3.20 19.59
N ALA A 48 -18.42 -3.52 18.94
CA ALA A 48 -18.46 -4.00 17.57
C ALA A 48 -17.99 -2.96 16.53
N LEU A 49 -17.34 -3.45 15.47
CA LEU A 49 -17.14 -2.70 14.23
C LEU A 49 -18.49 -2.63 13.50
N LEU A 50 -18.84 -1.47 12.97
CA LEU A 50 -20.13 -1.27 12.29
C LEU A 50 -19.99 -0.94 10.82
N ARG A 51 -19.00 -0.08 10.50
CA ARG A 51 -18.76 0.41 9.15
C ARG A 51 -17.27 0.62 8.94
N THR A 52 -16.87 0.42 7.70
CA THR A 52 -15.52 0.64 7.20
C THR A 52 -15.58 1.70 6.12
N ASP A 53 -14.52 2.50 6.02
CA ASP A 53 -14.35 3.52 5.00
C ASP A 53 -12.93 3.47 4.47
N TRP A 54 -12.76 3.82 3.20
CA TRP A 54 -11.46 3.83 2.54
C TRP A 54 -11.22 5.16 1.86
N TYR A 55 -9.99 5.63 1.99
CA TYR A 55 -9.57 6.92 1.52
C TYR A 55 -8.26 6.82 0.76
N ARG A 56 -8.09 7.73 -0.19
CA ARG A 56 -6.89 7.82 -1.00
C ARG A 56 -6.48 9.27 -1.21
N THR A 57 -5.20 9.52 -1.01
CA THR A 57 -4.53 10.76 -1.42
C THR A 57 -3.56 10.43 -2.54
N LYS A 58 -3.76 11.01 -3.73
CA LYS A 58 -2.85 10.79 -4.88
C LYS A 58 -1.48 11.40 -4.59
N LEU A 59 -0.43 10.86 -5.22
CA LEU A 59 0.97 11.28 -4.98
C LEU A 59 1.17 12.80 -5.08
N ASP A 60 0.54 13.46 -6.05
CA ASP A 60 0.68 14.90 -6.32
C ASP A 60 -0.49 15.73 -5.76
N SER A 61 -1.20 15.22 -4.75
CA SER A 61 -2.36 15.89 -4.16
C SER A 61 -2.29 15.90 -2.65
N THR A 62 -2.84 16.95 -2.04
CA THR A 62 -3.12 17.02 -0.60
C THR A 62 -4.57 16.65 -0.26
N ASN A 63 -5.43 16.51 -1.28
CA ASN A 63 -6.84 16.23 -1.08
C ASN A 63 -7.06 14.73 -0.94
N GLU A 64 -7.59 14.35 0.22
CA GLU A 64 -8.04 12.98 0.48
C GLU A 64 -9.40 12.74 -0.20
N GLN A 65 -9.53 11.61 -0.89
CA GLN A 65 -10.73 11.22 -1.63
C GLN A 65 -11.27 9.90 -1.08
N THR A 66 -12.58 9.82 -0.89
CA THR A 66 -13.25 8.56 -0.53
C THR A 66 -13.17 7.58 -1.71
N ILE A 67 -12.81 6.33 -1.42
CA ILE A 67 -12.81 5.24 -2.38
C ILE A 67 -14.20 4.61 -2.39
N SER A 68 -14.84 4.57 -3.55
CA SER A 68 -16.05 3.78 -3.75
C SER A 68 -15.67 2.33 -4.02
N ILE A 69 -16.22 1.40 -3.23
CA ILE A 69 -16.01 -0.03 -3.44
C ILE A 69 -16.74 -0.50 -4.70
N GLY A 70 -16.06 -1.30 -5.52
CA GLY A 70 -16.53 -1.75 -6.83
C GLY A 70 -15.43 -1.76 -7.88
N GLY A 71 -15.64 -2.52 -8.96
CA GLY A 71 -14.67 -2.65 -10.04
C GLY A 71 -13.34 -3.25 -9.56
N ARG A 72 -12.26 -2.47 -9.65
CA ARG A 72 -10.90 -2.89 -9.24
C ARG A 72 -10.71 -2.90 -7.71
N TYR A 73 -11.59 -2.24 -6.96
CA TYR A 73 -11.54 -2.08 -5.51
C TYR A 73 -12.52 -3.05 -4.86
N VAL A 74 -12.00 -4.06 -4.16
CA VAL A 74 -12.81 -5.09 -3.49
C VAL A 74 -12.54 -5.05 -2.01
N GLU A 75 -13.60 -4.85 -1.22
CA GLU A 75 -13.51 -4.91 0.24
C GLU A 75 -13.87 -6.31 0.75
N THR A 76 -13.20 -6.74 1.82
CA THR A 76 -13.61 -7.88 2.65
C THR A 76 -13.72 -7.42 4.09
N VAL A 77 -14.82 -7.71 4.76
CA VAL A 77 -15.09 -7.28 6.14
C VAL A 77 -15.39 -8.49 7.01
N ASP A 78 -14.69 -8.60 8.12
CA ASP A 78 -14.98 -9.51 9.22
C ASP A 78 -15.27 -8.69 10.48
N LEU A 79 -16.56 -8.56 10.79
CA LEU A 79 -17.04 -7.79 11.94
C LEU A 79 -16.69 -8.45 13.28
N GLY A 80 -16.60 -9.79 13.31
CA GLY A 80 -16.28 -10.54 14.53
C GLY A 80 -14.83 -10.34 14.94
N SER A 81 -13.93 -10.45 13.96
CA SER A 81 -12.49 -10.18 14.12
C SER A 81 -12.15 -8.69 14.16
N LYS A 82 -13.13 -7.81 13.86
CA LYS A 82 -12.95 -6.36 13.67
C LYS A 82 -11.83 -6.05 12.67
N SER A 83 -11.76 -6.87 11.63
CA SER A 83 -10.74 -6.81 10.59
C SER A 83 -11.39 -6.66 9.24
N PHE A 84 -10.74 -5.90 8.38
CA PHE A 84 -11.23 -5.65 7.04
C PHE A 84 -10.05 -5.36 6.12
N SER A 85 -10.24 -5.54 4.83
CA SER A 85 -9.20 -5.33 3.85
C SER A 85 -9.72 -4.77 2.55
N LEU A 86 -8.86 -4.00 1.88
CA LEU A 86 -9.08 -3.49 0.54
C LEU A 86 -8.09 -4.15 -0.40
N ARG A 87 -8.61 -4.93 -1.35
CA ARG A 87 -7.84 -5.41 -2.49
C ARG A 87 -8.03 -4.48 -3.68
N ILE A 88 -6.92 -4.04 -4.25
CA ILE A 88 -6.86 -3.26 -5.49
C ILE A 88 -6.23 -4.14 -6.55
N SER A 89 -6.97 -4.45 -7.61
CA SER A 89 -6.51 -5.27 -8.74
C SER A 89 -6.19 -4.41 -9.97
N ASP A 90 -5.46 -4.96 -10.94
CA ASP A 90 -5.06 -4.24 -12.16
C ASP A 90 -4.47 -2.87 -11.81
N LEU A 91 -3.41 -2.87 -10.98
CA LEU A 91 -2.77 -1.65 -10.49
C LEU A 91 -2.23 -0.82 -11.65
N ARG A 92 -2.38 0.50 -11.58
CA ARG A 92 -1.91 1.44 -12.59
C ARG A 92 -0.98 2.47 -11.97
N VAL A 93 -0.15 3.14 -12.78
CA VAL A 93 0.80 4.14 -12.27
C VAL A 93 0.05 5.26 -11.53
N GLU A 94 -1.10 5.66 -12.05
CA GLU A 94 -2.00 6.62 -11.43
C GLU A 94 -2.68 6.14 -10.16
N ASP A 95 -2.48 4.88 -9.73
CA ASP A 95 -2.89 4.36 -8.42
C ASP A 95 -1.88 4.68 -7.30
N SER A 96 -0.69 5.19 -7.64
CA SER A 96 0.30 5.62 -6.65
C SER A 96 -0.25 6.72 -5.73
N GLY A 97 0.11 6.64 -4.44
CA GLY A 97 -0.38 7.55 -3.42
C GLY A 97 -0.51 6.89 -2.05
N THR A 98 -1.17 7.57 -1.13
CA THR A 98 -1.40 7.08 0.23
C THR A 98 -2.83 6.62 0.40
N TYR A 99 -3.01 5.39 0.88
CA TYR A 99 -4.31 4.79 1.17
C TYR A 99 -4.52 4.70 2.66
N LYS A 100 -5.73 4.99 3.14
CA LYS A 100 -6.05 5.01 4.57
C LYS A 100 -7.41 4.39 4.82
N CYS A 101 -7.51 3.58 5.86
CA CYS A 101 -8.78 3.03 6.31
C CYS A 101 -9.36 3.81 7.49
N GLY A 102 -10.68 3.93 7.51
CA GLY A 102 -11.47 4.35 8.65
C GLY A 102 -12.31 3.19 9.16
N ALA A 103 -12.31 2.99 10.48
CA ALA A 103 -13.18 2.03 11.16
C ALA A 103 -14.14 2.78 12.08
N PHE A 104 -15.42 2.74 11.75
CA PHE A 104 -16.46 3.21 12.65
C PHE A 104 -16.80 2.11 13.65
N SER A 105 -16.41 2.33 14.89
CA SER A 105 -16.63 1.43 16.03
C SER A 105 -17.08 2.24 17.22
N PHE A 106 -17.82 1.63 18.12
CA PHE A 106 -18.08 2.29 19.39
C PHE A 106 -16.83 2.27 20.29
N MET A 107 -16.57 3.38 20.98
CA MET A 107 -15.61 3.49 22.09
C MET A 107 -16.31 3.14 23.40
N VAL A 108 -15.55 2.68 24.38
CA VAL A 108 -16.10 2.42 25.73
C VAL A 108 -15.92 3.64 26.61
N TYR A 109 -17.04 4.21 27.07
CA TYR A 109 -17.06 5.14 28.20
C TYR A 109 -17.83 4.46 29.34
N GLY A 110 -17.11 3.96 30.35
CA GLY A 110 -17.70 3.14 31.42
C GLY A 110 -18.10 1.74 30.93
N LEU A 111 -19.40 1.42 30.97
CA LEU A 111 -20.00 0.20 30.38
C LEU A 111 -20.71 0.45 29.04
N SER A 112 -20.71 1.69 28.54
CA SER A 112 -21.50 2.08 27.37
C SER A 112 -20.65 2.28 26.12
N CYS A 113 -21.23 1.95 24.97
CA CYS A 113 -20.62 2.06 23.65
C CYS A 113 -21.05 3.39 22.96
N TYR A 114 -20.10 4.29 22.67
CA TYR A 114 -20.34 5.58 21.97
C TYR A 114 -19.63 5.65 20.62
N GLY A 115 -20.30 6.17 19.59
CA GLY A 115 -19.79 6.11 18.21
C GLY A 115 -18.50 6.93 18.01
N GLY A 116 -17.52 6.35 17.33
CA GLY A 116 -16.27 7.04 16.96
C GLY A 116 -15.65 6.43 15.70
N VAL A 117 -14.80 7.21 15.03
CA VAL A 117 -14.00 6.74 13.88
C VAL A 117 -12.56 6.58 14.31
N TRP A 118 -12.01 5.40 14.04
CA TRP A 118 -10.59 5.09 14.24
C TRP A 118 -9.89 5.03 12.90
N TRP A 119 -8.76 5.72 12.81
CA TRP A 119 -8.03 5.90 11.57
C TRP A 119 -6.81 4.99 11.53
N GLY A 120 -6.62 4.29 10.41
CA GLY A 120 -5.37 3.63 10.09
C GLY A 120 -4.26 4.66 9.85
N ALA A 121 -3.02 4.29 10.12
CA ALA A 121 -1.89 5.21 9.90
C ALA A 121 -1.44 5.33 8.42
N GLY A 122 -2.13 4.66 7.48
CA GLY A 122 -1.87 4.79 6.06
C GLY A 122 -0.92 3.74 5.47
N THR A 123 -1.02 3.57 4.15
CA THR A 123 -0.19 2.73 3.28
C THR A 123 0.28 3.58 2.10
N VAL A 124 1.58 3.79 1.98
CA VAL A 124 2.18 4.45 0.81
C VAL A 124 2.38 3.42 -0.29
N LEU A 125 1.65 3.56 -1.40
CA LEU A 125 1.77 2.72 -2.58
C LEU A 125 2.53 3.45 -3.68
N THR A 126 3.56 2.80 -4.21
CA THR A 126 4.25 3.17 -5.44
C THR A 126 4.00 2.10 -6.50
N VAL A 127 3.35 2.46 -7.60
CA VAL A 127 3.17 1.57 -8.75
C VAL A 127 4.17 1.94 -9.83
N LYS A 128 5.07 1.01 -10.14
CA LYS A 128 6.04 1.15 -11.21
C LYS A 128 5.38 0.85 -12.56
N PRO A 129 5.73 1.59 -13.63
CA PRO A 129 5.37 1.20 -14.98
C PRO A 129 5.96 -0.19 -15.23
N GLY A 130 5.15 -1.13 -15.71
CA GLY A 130 5.70 -2.40 -16.16
C GLY A 130 6.70 -2.11 -17.27
N VAL A 131 7.92 -2.65 -17.17
CA VAL A 131 8.85 -2.65 -18.30
C VAL A 131 8.17 -3.47 -19.39
N GLN A 132 7.60 -2.81 -20.41
CA GLN A 132 7.28 -3.52 -21.64
C GLN A 132 8.61 -4.05 -22.17
N PRO A 133 8.78 -5.37 -22.38
CA PRO A 133 9.96 -5.87 -23.05
C PRO A 133 9.99 -5.23 -24.43
N SER A 134 10.86 -4.25 -24.62
CA SER A 134 11.16 -3.75 -25.96
C SER A 134 11.87 -4.87 -26.70
N PRO A 135 11.53 -5.14 -27.97
CA PRO A 135 12.31 -6.07 -28.78
C PRO A 135 13.79 -5.65 -28.71
N PRO A 136 14.73 -6.60 -28.50
CA PRO A 136 16.14 -6.25 -28.48
C PRO A 136 16.50 -5.62 -29.83
N VAL A 137 17.23 -4.51 -29.79
CA VAL A 137 17.75 -3.88 -30.99
C VAL A 137 18.96 -4.68 -31.46
N ILE A 138 18.86 -5.24 -32.67
CA ILE A 138 19.95 -5.92 -33.35
C ILE A 138 20.58 -4.93 -34.32
N SER A 139 21.82 -4.52 -34.03
CA SER A 139 22.60 -3.67 -34.92
C SER A 139 23.74 -4.48 -35.53
N LEU A 140 23.77 -4.58 -36.86
CA LEU A 140 24.87 -5.17 -37.60
C LEU A 140 25.87 -4.07 -37.96
N LEU A 141 27.07 -4.15 -37.39
CA LEU A 141 28.19 -3.27 -37.73
C LEU A 141 29.17 -4.04 -38.61
N TYR A 142 29.67 -3.41 -39.66
CA TYR A 142 30.76 -3.96 -40.47
C TYR A 142 31.98 -3.06 -40.34
N SER A 143 33.13 -3.67 -40.11
CA SER A 143 34.42 -3.02 -40.29
C SER A 143 35.03 -3.55 -41.57
N ALA A 144 35.12 -2.69 -42.56
CA ALA A 144 35.90 -2.95 -43.77
C ALA A 144 36.79 -1.72 -43.99
N THR A 145 37.98 -1.72 -43.39
CA THR A 145 39.03 -0.79 -43.80
C THR A 145 39.52 -1.19 -45.20
N GLU A 146 40.07 -0.25 -45.98
CA GLU A 146 40.56 -0.56 -47.33
C GLU A 146 41.63 -1.67 -47.34
N GLU A 147 42.45 -1.74 -46.29
CA GLU A 147 43.43 -2.81 -46.05
C GLU A 147 42.79 -4.20 -45.87
N GLN A 148 41.67 -4.30 -45.15
CA GLN A 148 40.96 -5.57 -44.95
C GLN A 148 40.29 -6.05 -46.25
N ARG A 149 39.80 -5.11 -47.07
CA ARG A 149 39.19 -5.41 -48.38
C ARG A 149 40.20 -6.00 -49.37
N GLY A 150 41.47 -5.57 -49.30
CA GLY A 150 42.57 -6.11 -50.10
C GLY A 150 43.00 -7.53 -49.70
N ASN A 151 42.83 -7.90 -48.44
CA ASN A 151 43.21 -9.22 -47.90
C ASN A 151 42.07 -10.27 -47.95
N GLY A 152 40.91 -9.92 -48.52
CA GLY A 152 39.77 -10.83 -48.67
C GLY A 152 39.05 -11.19 -47.36
N PHE A 153 39.27 -10.43 -46.29
CA PHE A 153 38.69 -10.70 -44.96
C PHE A 153 37.75 -9.56 -44.55
N VAL A 154 36.54 -9.89 -44.10
CA VAL A 154 35.54 -8.92 -43.62
C VAL A 154 35.12 -9.30 -42.21
N GLN A 155 35.06 -8.32 -41.31
CA GLN A 155 34.59 -8.52 -39.94
C GLN A 155 33.18 -7.94 -39.76
N LEU A 156 32.25 -8.80 -39.32
CA LEU A 156 30.90 -8.43 -38.93
C LEU A 156 30.79 -8.48 -37.40
N ILE A 157 30.23 -7.44 -36.81
CA ILE A 157 29.95 -7.35 -35.38
C ILE A 157 28.42 -7.25 -35.21
N CYS A 158 27.85 -8.20 -34.48
CA CYS A 158 26.44 -8.18 -34.12
C CYS A 158 26.32 -7.62 -32.69
N LEU A 159 25.72 -6.44 -32.55
CA LEU A 159 25.43 -5.83 -31.26
C LEU A 159 23.95 -6.04 -30.92
N ILE A 160 23.70 -6.75 -29.82
CA ILE A 160 22.36 -6.93 -29.25
C ILE A 160 22.25 -6.00 -28.05
N SER A 161 21.33 -5.04 -28.09
CA SER A 161 21.14 -4.05 -27.02
C SER A 161 19.65 -3.86 -26.68
N GLY A 162 19.35 -3.26 -25.52
CA GLY A 162 17.96 -2.99 -25.11
C GLY A 162 17.18 -4.24 -24.66
N TYR A 163 17.85 -5.28 -24.17
CA TYR A 163 17.21 -6.43 -23.54
C TYR A 163 16.98 -6.15 -22.04
N TYR A 164 15.75 -6.29 -21.58
CA TYR A 164 15.34 -6.27 -20.16
C TYR A 164 14.24 -7.29 -19.92
#